data_AF-L1KJJ0-F1
#
_entry.id   AF-L1KJJ0-F1
#
_cell.length_a   1.000
_cell.length_b   1.000
_cell.length_c   1.000
_cell.angle_alpha   90.00
_cell.angle_beta   90.00
_cell.angle_gamma   90.00
#
_symmetry.space_group_name_H-M   'P 1'
#
loop_
_entity.id
_entity.type
_entity.pdbx_description
1 polymer ?
#
loop_
_entity_poly.entity_id
_entity_poly.type
_entity_poly.pdbx_seq_one_letter_code
_entity_poly.pdbx_strand_id
1 'polypeptide(L)'
;MAELLGVLVLLGNGLTAGVLFAVALSVVPAMAAMPAARYVYVHQLLGRNWDPTMPVIVLASALADLALAMGSDIWSRTALFGTAALLLLAVSVVSHFRNVPINRRVKALDPQRLPPDWGDPRPEWRRWHLTRTVLAVTALALNALALTVVPAGA
;
A
#
# COMPACT_ATOMS: atom_id res chain seq x y z
N MET A 1 -10.24 19.90 14.88
CA MET A 1 -9.88 19.56 13.48
C MET A 1 -8.60 18.73 13.42
N ALA A 2 -7.48 19.17 14.02
CA ALA A 2 -6.21 18.42 14.01
C ALA A 2 -6.32 17.01 14.64
N GLU A 3 -7.04 16.87 15.76
CA GLU A 3 -7.26 15.56 16.40
C GLU A 3 -8.03 14.58 15.50
N LEU A 4 -9.10 15.06 14.85
CA LEU A 4 -9.88 14.27 13.89
C LEU A 4 -8.99 13.83 12.71
N LEU A 5 -8.18 14.73 12.16
CA LEU A 5 -7.21 14.39 11.12
C LEU A 5 -6.18 13.37 11.60
N GLY A 6 -5.70 13.48 12.84
CA GLY A 6 -4.81 12.48 13.45
C GLY A 6 -5.43 11.08 13.51
N VAL A 7 -6.70 10.98 13.91
CA VAL A 7 -7.44 9.71 13.89
C VAL A 7 -7.60 9.18 12.46
N LEU A 8 -8.00 10.04 11.52
CA LEU A 8 -8.18 9.65 10.12
C LEU A 8 -6.87 9.16 9.47
N VAL A 9 -5.74 9.82 9.77
CA VAL A 9 -4.42 9.42 9.32
C VAL A 9 -4.06 8.03 9.85
N LEU A 10 -4.28 7.75 11.14
CA LEU A 10 -4.03 6.43 11.72
C LEU A 10 -4.92 5.35 11.10
N LEU A 11 -6.21 5.63 10.89
CA LEU A 11 -7.13 4.68 10.28
C LEU A 11 -6.75 4.39 8.82
N GLY A 12 -6.47 5.42 8.02
CA GLY A 12 -6.14 5.29 6.60
C GLY A 12 -4.79 4.63 6.36
N ASN A 13 -3.74 5.08 7.06
CA ASN A 13 -2.42 4.46 7.01
C ASN A 13 -2.44 3.04 7.58
N GLY A 14 -3.16 2.84 8.69
CA GLY A 14 -3.34 1.53 9.35
C GLY A 14 -4.00 0.52 8.42
N LEU A 15 -5.09 0.91 7.75
CA LEU A 15 -5.76 0.06 6.76
C LEU A 15 -4.85 -0.25 5.58
N THR A 16 -4.13 0.75 5.05
CA THR A 16 -3.20 0.57 3.93
C THR A 16 -2.08 -0.41 4.29
N ALA A 17 -1.40 -0.18 5.42
CA ALA A 17 -0.32 -1.04 5.90
C ALA A 17 -0.81 -2.44 6.26
N GLY A 18 -1.96 -2.55 6.94
CA GLY A 18 -2.55 -3.81 7.36
C GLY A 18 -2.94 -4.71 6.18
N VAL A 19 -3.59 -4.14 5.14
CA VAL A 19 -3.93 -4.89 3.93
C VAL A 19 -2.67 -5.38 3.20
N LEU A 20 -1.69 -4.49 2.98
CA LEU A 20 -0.43 -4.86 2.33
C LEU A 20 0.36 -5.88 3.15
N PHE A 21 0.30 -5.81 4.48
CA PHE A 21 0.93 -6.77 5.36
C PHE A 21 0.25 -8.14 5.30
N ALA A 22 -1.08 -8.18 5.40
CA ALA A 22 -1.85 -9.42 5.31
C ALA A 22 -1.64 -10.12 3.96
N VAL A 23 -1.60 -9.35 2.86
CA VAL A 23 -1.32 -9.88 1.52
C VAL A 23 0.12 -10.40 1.42
N ALA A 24 1.10 -9.67 1.96
CA ALA A 24 2.49 -10.13 2.00
C ALA A 24 2.66 -11.42 2.83
N LEU A 25 1.99 -11.53 3.97
CA LEU A 25 2.14 -12.63 4.91
C LEU A 25 1.42 -13.90 4.45
N SER A 26 0.19 -13.78 3.91
CA SER A 26 -0.67 -14.95 3.66
C SER A 26 -0.96 -15.17 2.18
N VAL A 27 -1.32 -14.11 1.44
CA VAL A 27 -1.76 -14.24 0.04
C VAL A 27 -0.59 -14.51 -0.89
N VAL A 28 0.54 -13.82 -0.71
CA VAL A 28 1.77 -14.03 -1.50
C VAL A 28 2.25 -15.48 -1.43
N PRO A 29 2.48 -16.08 -0.24
CA PRO A 29 2.91 -17.48 -0.16
C PRO A 29 1.87 -18.46 -0.73
N ALA A 30 0.58 -18.23 -0.44
CA ALA A 30 -0.49 -19.06 -0.98
C ALA A 30 -0.47 -19.07 -2.52
N MET A 31 -0.40 -17.88 -3.15
CA MET A 31 -0.32 -17.74 -4.61
C MET A 31 0.95 -18.35 -5.21
N ALA A 32 2.08 -18.30 -4.49
CA ALA A 32 3.33 -18.92 -4.94
C ALA A 32 3.22 -20.45 -5.00
N ALA A 33 2.48 -21.07 -4.09
CA ALA A 33 2.26 -22.52 -4.05
C ALA A 33 1.20 -23.02 -5.05
N MET A 34 0.41 -22.12 -5.65
CA MET A 34 -0.66 -22.51 -6.58
C MET A 34 -0.13 -22.93 -7.95
N PRO A 35 -0.79 -23.91 -8.61
CA PRO A 35 -0.64 -24.11 -10.04
C PRO A 35 -1.01 -22.84 -10.82
N ALA A 36 -0.40 -22.65 -11.99
CA ALA A 36 -0.53 -21.48 -12.85
C ALA A 36 -1.98 -21.00 -13.05
N ALA A 37 -2.85 -21.90 -13.51
CA ALA A 37 -4.25 -21.61 -13.79
C ALA A 37 -4.99 -21.12 -12.53
N ARG A 38 -4.72 -21.76 -11.38
CA ARG A 38 -5.34 -21.38 -10.11
C ARG A 38 -4.82 -20.03 -9.61
N TYR A 39 -3.53 -19.75 -9.79
CA TYR A 39 -2.97 -18.43 -9.51
C TYR A 39 -3.68 -17.33 -10.31
N VAL A 40 -3.82 -17.49 -11.64
CA VAL A 40 -4.48 -16.49 -12.49
C VAL A 40 -5.93 -16.26 -12.03
N TYR A 41 -6.68 -17.35 -11.82
CA TYR A 41 -8.07 -17.26 -11.34
C TYR A 41 -8.18 -16.51 -10.00
N VAL A 42 -7.37 -16.90 -9.00
CA VAL A 42 -7.41 -16.27 -7.67
C VAL A 42 -6.96 -14.81 -7.73
N HIS A 43 -5.93 -14.50 -8.52
CA HIS A 43 -5.44 -13.13 -8.70
C HIS A 43 -6.51 -12.21 -9.32
N GLN A 44 -7.25 -12.71 -10.31
CA GLN A 44 -8.38 -11.99 -10.91
C GLN A 44 -9.52 -11.78 -9.91
N LEU A 45 -9.87 -12.82 -9.15
CA LEU A 45 -10.94 -12.77 -8.14
C LEU A 45 -10.63 -11.74 -7.04
N LEU A 46 -9.42 -11.77 -6.49
CA LEU A 46 -8.99 -10.83 -5.46
C LEU A 46 -8.91 -9.38 -5.99
N GLY A 47 -8.43 -9.19 -7.21
CA GLY A 47 -8.25 -7.86 -7.81
C GLY A 47 -9.55 -7.08 -8.05
N ARG A 48 -10.72 -7.75 -8.14
CA ARG A 48 -12.00 -7.13 -8.49
C ARG A 48 -12.41 -6.00 -7.53
N ASN A 49 -12.19 -6.20 -6.23
CA ASN A 49 -12.60 -5.23 -5.20
C ASN A 49 -11.43 -4.33 -4.76
N TRP A 50 -10.20 -4.85 -4.75
CA TRP A 50 -9.04 -4.12 -4.26
C TRP A 50 -8.55 -3.04 -5.23
N ASP A 51 -8.57 -3.30 -6.54
CA ASP A 51 -8.00 -2.40 -7.54
C ASP A 51 -8.64 -0.99 -7.57
N PRO A 52 -9.97 -0.82 -7.46
CA PRO A 52 -10.55 0.52 -7.39
C PRO A 52 -10.44 1.15 -5.98
N THR A 53 -10.42 0.35 -4.92
CA THR A 53 -10.56 0.83 -3.54
C THR A 53 -9.24 1.30 -2.94
N MET A 54 -8.14 0.56 -3.15
CA MET A 54 -6.84 0.87 -2.54
C MET A 54 -6.27 2.25 -2.93
N PRO A 55 -6.30 2.68 -4.21
CA PRO A 55 -5.77 3.99 -4.58
C PRO A 55 -6.47 5.14 -3.86
N VAL A 56 -7.79 5.04 -3.64
CA VAL A 56 -8.56 6.06 -2.92
C VAL A 56 -8.08 6.17 -1.48
N ILE A 57 -7.94 5.04 -0.77
CA ILE A 57 -7.49 5.02 0.63
C ILE A 57 -6.07 5.57 0.73
N VAL A 58 -5.14 5.11 -0.12
CA VAL A 58 -3.73 5.53 -0.08
C VAL A 58 -3.58 7.02 -0.37
N LEU A 59 -4.24 7.52 -1.42
CA LEU A 59 -4.14 8.94 -1.80
C LEU A 59 -4.84 9.85 -0.79
N ALA A 60 -6.01 9.46 -0.28
CA ALA A 60 -6.68 10.23 0.78
C ALA A 60 -5.84 10.28 2.07
N SER A 61 -5.19 9.17 2.43
CA SER A 61 -4.29 9.12 3.59
C SER A 61 -3.06 10.01 3.38
N ALA A 62 -2.44 9.98 2.20
CA ALA A 62 -1.30 10.84 1.88
C ALA A 62 -1.66 12.34 1.91
N LEU A 63 -2.88 12.71 1.48
CA LEU A 63 -3.37 14.08 1.57
C LEU A 63 -3.63 14.49 3.02
N ALA A 64 -4.15 13.59 3.86
CA ALA A 64 -4.34 13.84 5.29
C ALA A 64 -2.99 14.01 6.02
N ASP A 65 -1.99 13.19 5.69
CA ASP A 65 -0.61 13.34 6.18
C ASP A 65 -0.03 14.70 5.80
N LEU A 66 -0.20 15.12 4.54
CA LEU A 66 0.27 16.42 4.06
C LEU A 66 -0.46 17.59 4.76
N ALA A 67 -1.77 17.48 4.98
CA ALA A 67 -2.54 18.48 5.71
C ALA A 67 -2.05 18.64 7.16
N LEU A 68 -1.74 17.54 7.84
CA LEU A 68 -1.13 17.58 9.18
C LEU A 68 0.28 18.16 9.17
N ALA A 69 1.08 17.86 8.14
CA ALA A 69 2.42 18.44 7.99
C ALA A 69 2.36 19.97 7.82
N MET A 70 1.50 20.46 6.93
CA MET A 70 1.33 21.90 6.67
C MET A 70 0.70 22.66 7.84
N GLY A 71 -0.12 21.98 8.65
CA GLY A 71 -0.79 22.56 9.81
C GLY A 71 -0.01 22.44 11.13
N SER A 72 1.24 21.98 11.11
CA SER A 72 2.04 21.81 12.31
C SER A 72 3.08 22.91 12.50
N ASP A 73 3.07 23.54 13.68
CA ASP A 73 4.09 24.52 14.07
C ASP A 73 5.36 23.87 14.66
N ILE A 74 5.37 22.54 14.80
CA ILE A 74 6.50 21.79 15.35
C ILE A 74 7.26 21.15 14.19
N TRP A 75 8.51 21.55 14.00
CA TRP A 75 9.35 21.05 12.90
C TRP A 75 9.44 19.52 12.84
N SER A 76 9.63 18.85 13.98
CA SER A 76 9.73 17.38 14.02
C SER A 76 8.42 16.70 13.58
N ARG A 77 7.26 17.23 13.97
CA ARG A 77 5.95 16.73 13.50
C ARG A 77 5.78 16.95 12.02
N THR A 78 6.12 18.14 11.52
CA THR A 78 6.11 18.48 10.09
C THR A 78 6.95 17.50 9.28
N ALA A 79 8.18 17.24 9.71
CA ALA A 79 9.10 16.33 9.04
C ALA A 79 8.58 14.88 9.02
N LEU A 80 8.00 14.41 10.15
CA LEU A 80 7.46 13.05 10.25
C LEU A 80 6.22 12.86 9.36
N PHE A 81 5.21 13.74 9.46
CA PHE A 81 4.01 13.69 8.62
C PHE A 81 4.35 13.86 7.13
N GLY A 82 5.23 14.81 6.80
CA GLY A 82 5.68 15.03 5.42
C GLY A 82 6.40 13.81 4.84
N THR A 83 7.26 13.16 5.63
CA THR A 83 7.93 11.93 5.19
C THR A 83 6.95 10.78 5.02
N ALA A 84 5.98 10.62 5.92
CA ALA A 84 4.93 9.61 5.80
C ALA A 84 4.10 9.79 4.51
N ALA A 85 3.71 11.04 4.21
CA ALA A 85 3.03 11.39 2.96
C ALA A 85 3.84 10.97 1.73
N LEU A 86 5.14 11.29 1.70
CA LEU A 86 6.04 10.91 0.60
C LEU A 86 6.16 9.40 0.44
N LEU A 87 6.20 8.64 1.55
CA LEU A 87 6.24 7.18 1.51
C LEU A 87 4.95 6.58 0.95
N LEU A 88 3.77 7.11 1.31
CA LEU A 88 2.50 6.68 0.71
C LEU A 88 2.38 7.05 -0.77
N LEU A 89 2.90 8.21 -1.18
CA LEU A 89 3.01 8.54 -2.59
C LEU A 89 3.95 7.57 -3.32
N ALA A 90 5.06 7.17 -2.70
CA ALA A 90 5.95 6.14 -3.25
C ALA A 90 5.23 4.78 -3.38
N VAL A 91 4.37 4.40 -2.44
CA VAL A 91 3.48 3.22 -2.58
C VAL A 91 2.62 3.31 -3.83
N SER A 92 2.01 4.47 -4.09
CA SER A 92 1.21 4.73 -5.29
C SER A 92 2.04 4.65 -6.57
N VAL A 93 3.24 5.26 -6.59
CA VAL A 93 4.17 5.22 -7.72
C VAL A 93 4.60 3.78 -8.03
N VAL A 94 5.06 3.01 -7.04
CA VAL A 94 5.42 1.60 -7.25
C VAL A 94 4.22 0.81 -7.75
N SER A 95 3.03 1.06 -7.21
CA SER A 95 1.81 0.38 -7.66
C SER A 95 1.53 0.67 -9.13
N HIS A 96 1.54 1.94 -9.52
CA HIS A 96 1.18 2.39 -10.85
C HIS A 96 2.16 1.90 -11.93
N PHE A 97 3.48 1.98 -11.66
CA PHE A 97 4.49 1.65 -12.65
C PHE A 97 4.93 0.19 -12.65
N ARG A 98 4.68 -0.57 -11.57
CA ARG A 98 5.13 -1.96 -11.45
C ARG A 98 3.96 -2.94 -11.28
N ASN A 99 3.20 -2.82 -10.19
CA ASN A 99 2.15 -3.80 -9.89
C ASN A 99 0.97 -3.73 -10.87
N VAL A 100 0.52 -2.55 -11.26
CA VAL A 100 -0.63 -2.37 -12.17
C VAL A 100 -0.37 -2.98 -13.56
N PRO A 101 0.79 -2.76 -14.21
CA PRO A 101 1.14 -3.44 -15.45
C PRO A 101 1.15 -4.97 -15.33
N ILE A 102 1.69 -5.52 -14.23
CA ILE A 102 1.66 -6.96 -13.96
C ILE A 102 0.22 -7.45 -13.82
N ASN A 103 -0.60 -6.76 -13.01
CA ASN A 103 -2.00 -7.11 -12.79
C ASN A 103 -2.80 -7.08 -14.10
N ARG A 104 -2.56 -6.09 -14.98
CA ARG A 104 -3.22 -6.01 -16.29
C ARG A 104 -2.86 -7.20 -17.19
N ARG A 105 -1.59 -7.61 -17.21
CA ARG A 105 -1.16 -8.82 -17.93
C ARG A 105 -1.90 -10.06 -17.42
N VAL A 106 -1.95 -10.27 -16.10
CA VAL A 106 -2.64 -11.42 -15.49
C VAL A 106 -4.16 -11.39 -15.73
N LYS A 107 -4.77 -10.21 -15.72
CA LYS A 107 -6.21 -10.03 -16.01
C LYS A 107 -6.60 -10.35 -17.45
N ALA A 108 -5.66 -10.22 -18.39
CA ALA A 108 -5.91 -10.51 -19.80
C ALA A 108 -5.84 -12.01 -20.14
N LEU A 109 -5.38 -12.85 -19.20
CA LEU A 109 -5.23 -14.30 -19.41
C LEU A 109 -6.54 -15.05 -19.17
N ASP A 110 -6.78 -16.09 -19.97
CA ASP A 110 -7.79 -17.11 -19.70
C ASP A 110 -7.19 -18.20 -18.77
N PRO A 111 -7.71 -18.38 -17.55
CA PRO A 111 -7.23 -19.41 -16.63
C PRO A 111 -7.31 -20.83 -17.19
N GLN A 112 -8.22 -21.11 -18.13
CA GLN A 112 -8.39 -22.43 -18.75
C GLN A 112 -7.47 -22.66 -19.94
N ARG A 113 -6.83 -21.61 -20.49
CA ARG A 113 -6.02 -21.65 -21.71
C ARG A 113 -4.79 -20.76 -21.57
N LEU A 114 -3.89 -21.15 -20.67
CA LEU A 114 -2.64 -20.42 -20.49
C LEU A 114 -1.71 -20.58 -21.71
N PRO A 115 -0.93 -19.54 -22.06
CA PRO A 115 0.07 -19.62 -23.12
C PRO A 115 1.11 -20.71 -22.83
N PRO A 116 1.64 -21.40 -23.87
CA PRO A 116 2.73 -22.36 -23.71
C PRO A 116 4.01 -21.73 -23.12
N ASP A 117 4.22 -20.44 -23.36
CA ASP A 117 5.35 -19.63 -22.93
C ASP A 117 5.03 -18.79 -21.69
N TRP A 118 4.16 -19.28 -20.80
CA TRP A 118 3.75 -18.56 -19.59
C TRP A 118 4.94 -18.04 -18.78
N GLY A 119 5.17 -16.73 -18.85
CA GLY A 119 6.13 -16.02 -18.02
C GLY A 119 5.56 -15.79 -16.62
N ASP A 120 6.09 -16.50 -15.63
CA ASP A 120 5.63 -16.43 -14.24
C ASP A 120 5.83 -15.02 -13.63
N PRO A 121 4.76 -14.26 -13.36
CA PRO A 121 4.87 -12.92 -12.81
C PRO A 121 5.05 -12.90 -11.29
N ARG A 122 4.87 -14.04 -10.60
CA ARG A 122 4.79 -14.12 -9.13
C ARG A 122 6.06 -13.62 -8.43
N PRO A 123 7.29 -13.93 -8.87
CA PRO A 123 8.50 -13.40 -8.24
C PRO A 123 8.59 -11.89 -8.34
N GLU A 124 8.31 -11.33 -9.52
CA GLU A 124 8.32 -9.88 -9.76
C GLU A 124 7.23 -9.18 -8.94
N TRP A 125 6.00 -9.72 -8.98
CA TRP A 125 4.88 -9.18 -8.24
C TRP A 125 5.13 -9.18 -6.73
N ARG A 126 5.69 -10.27 -6.19
CA ARG A 126 6.08 -10.38 -4.77
C ARG A 126 7.06 -9.28 -4.38
N ARG A 127 8.12 -9.07 -5.17
CA ARG A 127 9.15 -8.06 -4.87
C ARG A 127 8.51 -6.68 -4.70
N TRP A 128 7.71 -6.25 -5.68
CA TRP A 128 7.07 -4.94 -5.64
C TRP A 128 5.98 -4.84 -4.59
N HIS A 129 5.29 -5.94 -4.27
CA HIS A 129 4.35 -5.96 -3.16
C HIS A 129 5.06 -5.72 -1.83
N LEU A 130 6.11 -6.48 -1.53
CA LEU A 130 6.89 -6.33 -0.30
C LEU A 130 7.51 -4.94 -0.16
N THR A 131 8.02 -4.35 -1.25
CA THR A 131 8.50 -2.96 -1.24
C THR A 131 7.41 -2.00 -0.77
N ARG A 132 6.20 -2.12 -1.31
CA ARG A 132 5.06 -1.28 -0.88
C ARG A 132 4.64 -1.54 0.55
N THR A 133 4.68 -2.79 1.00
CA THR A 133 4.37 -3.15 2.39
C THR A 133 5.34 -2.44 3.35
N VAL A 134 6.65 -2.48 3.08
CA VAL A 134 7.65 -1.79 3.91
C VAL A 134 7.40 -0.28 3.93
N LEU A 135 7.21 0.34 2.77
CA LEU A 135 6.93 1.77 2.67
C LEU A 135 5.68 2.18 3.49
N ALA A 136 4.59 1.43 3.37
CA ALA A 136 3.34 1.72 4.07
C ALA A 136 3.45 1.51 5.59
N VAL A 137 4.13 0.45 6.04
CA VAL A 137 4.36 0.20 7.46
C VAL A 137 5.25 1.28 8.06
N THR A 138 6.30 1.71 7.34
CA THR A 138 7.14 2.82 7.77
C THR A 138 6.35 4.12 7.84
N ALA A 139 5.51 4.44 6.85
CA ALA A 139 4.64 5.62 6.88
C ALA A 139 3.72 5.62 8.12
N LEU A 140 3.07 4.49 8.42
CA LEU A 140 2.24 4.35 9.62
C LEU A 140 3.05 4.58 10.91
N ALA A 141 4.24 4.00 11.01
CA ALA A 141 5.10 4.18 12.19
C ALA A 141 5.51 5.64 12.40
N LEU A 142 5.84 6.36 11.31
CA LEU A 142 6.16 7.78 11.37
C LEU A 142 4.95 8.63 11.77
N ASN A 143 3.77 8.32 11.25
CA ASN A 143 2.52 8.98 11.63
C ASN A 143 2.18 8.75 13.11
N ALA A 144 2.35 7.52 13.62
CA ALA A 144 2.17 7.22 15.03
C ALA A 144 3.15 8.01 15.90
N LEU A 145 4.43 8.06 15.52
CA LEU A 145 5.46 8.83 16.23
C LEU A 145 5.16 10.34 16.20
N ALA A 146 4.71 10.88 15.08
CA ALA A 146 4.37 12.30 14.93
C ALA A 146 3.24 12.74 15.87
N LEU A 147 2.31 11.82 16.19
CA LEU A 147 1.22 12.06 17.12
C LEU A 147 1.65 11.96 18.59
N THR A 148 2.78 11.32 18.90
CA THR A 148 3.33 11.28 20.26
C THR A 148 4.29 12.43 20.55
N VAL A 149 4.66 13.24 19.55
CA VAL A 149 5.52 14.42 19.77
C VAL A 149 4.73 15.50 20.50
N VAL A 150 5.14 15.77 21.73
CA VAL A 150 4.62 16.86 22.57
C VAL A 150 5.58 18.06 22.46
N PRO A 151 5.06 19.30 22.35
CA PRO A 151 5.92 20.48 22.39
C PRO A 151 6.77 20.53 23.66
N ALA A 152 8.02 20.99 23.55
CA ALA A 152 8.89 21.15 24.69
C ALA A 152 8.28 22.21 25.65
N GLY A 153 7.94 21.80 26.86
CA GLY A 153 7.35 22.66 27.89
C GLY A 153 5.87 22.43 28.21
N ALA A 154 5.25 21.36 27.70
CA ALA A 154 3.96 20.85 28.18
C ALA A 154 4.12 19.88 29.35
#